data_AF-A0A0B5NPT2-F1
#
_entry.id   AF-A0A0B5NPT2-F1
#
_cell.length_a   1.000
_cell.length_b   1.000
_cell.length_c   1.000
_cell.angle_alpha   90.00
_cell.angle_beta   90.00
_cell.angle_gamma   90.00
#
_symmetry.space_group_name_H-M   'P 1'
#
loop_
_entity.id
_entity.type
_entity.pdbx_description
1 polymer ?
#
loop_
_entity_poly.entity_id
_entity_poly.type
_entity_poly.pdbx_seq_one_letter_code
_entity_poly.pdbx_strand_id
1 'polypeptide(L)'
;MSTCKVEHCGRNTRAKGYCHKHYQQYLRTGTTWLGYSEFPTKQCEVPDCDGRHFAKGYCNRHYQQFKVHGEVKTDLEVQQERICSVDGCCGKVLAKKMCGKHYYQVRRKGKVVQLA
;
A
#
# COMPACT_ATOMS: atom_id res chain seq x y z
N MET A 1 10.43 -0.65 38.93
CA MET A 1 9.96 -0.28 37.58
C MET A 1 8.65 0.46 37.75
N SER A 2 8.56 1.72 37.33
CA SER A 2 7.33 2.51 37.48
C SER A 2 6.42 2.28 36.28
N THR A 3 5.14 2.06 36.53
CA THR A 3 4.10 1.83 35.53
C THR A 3 3.48 3.16 35.07
N CYS A 4 2.99 3.18 33.84
CA CYS A 4 2.38 4.37 33.25
C CYS A 4 1.15 4.85 34.03
N LYS A 5 1.03 6.17 34.26
CA LYS A 5 -0.12 6.85 34.90
C LYS A 5 -1.45 6.74 34.13
N VAL A 6 -1.49 6.05 32.99
CA VAL A 6 -2.71 5.94 32.17
C VAL A 6 -3.40 4.64 32.56
N GLU A 7 -4.67 4.75 32.95
CA GLU A 7 -5.52 3.61 33.30
C GLU A 7 -5.43 2.51 32.23
N HIS A 8 -5.31 1.26 32.66
CA HIS A 8 -5.11 0.07 31.80
C HIS A 8 -3.81 0.06 30.96
N CYS A 9 -2.79 0.85 31.31
CA CYS A 9 -1.47 0.81 30.65
C CYS A 9 -0.37 0.19 31.54
N GLY A 10 -0.11 -1.11 31.38
CA GLY A 10 0.96 -1.83 32.09
C GLY A 10 2.40 -1.57 31.59
N ARG A 11 2.63 -0.52 30.78
CA ARG A 11 3.97 -0.24 30.22
C ARG A 11 4.83 0.57 31.19
N ASN A 12 6.15 0.35 31.16
CA ASN A 12 7.10 1.11 31.95
C ASN A 12 7.14 2.60 31.55
N THR A 13 7.26 3.46 32.56
CA THR A 13 7.39 4.91 32.38
C THR A 13 8.73 5.26 31.75
N ARG A 14 8.71 6.24 30.85
CA ARG A 14 9.92 6.87 30.30
C ARG A 14 10.19 8.22 30.95
N ALA A 15 9.18 9.08 31.07
CA ALA A 15 9.31 10.43 31.64
C ALA A 15 7.94 10.94 32.13
N LYS A 16 7.93 11.82 33.14
CA LYS A 16 6.72 12.42 33.75
C LYS A 16 5.64 11.42 34.22
N GLY A 17 6.02 10.16 34.48
CA GLY A 17 5.07 9.10 34.83
C GLY A 17 4.30 8.51 33.65
N TYR A 18 4.69 8.81 32.41
CA TYR A 18 4.07 8.27 31.20
C TYR A 18 5.01 7.31 30.47
N CYS A 19 4.47 6.26 29.83
CA CYS A 19 5.23 5.44 28.89
C CYS A 19 5.62 6.25 27.65
N HIS A 20 6.54 5.74 26.82
CA HIS A 20 6.99 6.46 25.62
C HIS A 20 5.82 6.93 24.72
N LYS A 21 4.82 6.09 24.46
CA LYS A 21 3.67 6.45 23.61
C LYS A 21 2.82 7.58 24.23
N HIS A 22 2.46 7.45 25.50
CA HIS A 22 1.64 8.46 26.18
C HIS A 22 2.40 9.77 26.43
N TYR A 23 3.72 9.71 26.65
CA TYR A 23 4.55 10.90 26.74
C TYR A 23 4.59 11.66 25.39
N GLN A 24 4.77 10.95 24.28
CA GLN A 24 4.72 11.56 22.94
C GLN A 24 3.33 12.13 22.62
N GLN A 25 2.26 11.46 23.04
CA GLN A 25 0.90 11.97 22.89
C GLN A 25 0.66 13.24 23.72
N TYR A 26 1.09 13.24 24.98
CA TYR A 26 1.04 14.40 25.87
C TYR A 26 1.76 15.61 25.27
N LEU A 27 2.95 15.40 24.67
CA LEU A 27 3.69 16.47 24.00
C LEU A 27 2.97 17.04 22.77
N ARG A 28 2.15 16.24 22.07
CA ARG A 28 1.43 16.66 20.86
C ARG A 28 0.08 17.32 21.15
N THR A 29 -0.63 16.84 22.17
CA THR A 29 -2.05 17.17 22.39
C THR A 29 -2.33 17.78 23.77
N GLY A 30 -1.35 17.81 24.66
CA GLY A 30 -1.51 18.25 26.05
C GLY A 30 -2.25 17.25 26.95
N THR A 31 -2.84 16.18 26.39
CA THR A 31 -3.59 15.16 27.14
C THR A 31 -3.13 13.75 26.79
N THR A 32 -3.31 12.82 27.73
CA THR A 32 -3.09 11.38 27.53
C THR A 32 -4.40 10.58 27.46
N TRP A 33 -5.53 11.23 27.74
CA TRP A 33 -6.87 10.67 27.59
C TRP A 33 -7.30 10.69 26.12
N LEU A 34 -6.85 9.69 25.38
CA LEU A 34 -7.49 9.21 24.15
C LEU A 34 -7.52 7.69 24.24
N GLY A 35 -8.36 7.19 25.13
CA GLY A 35 -8.70 5.78 25.19
C GLY A 35 -9.35 5.41 23.86
N TYR A 36 -8.69 4.54 23.09
CA TYR A 36 -9.05 4.19 21.72
C TYR A 36 -8.95 5.36 20.71
N SER A 37 -8.14 5.17 19.67
CA SER A 37 -8.03 6.15 18.60
C SER A 37 -9.32 6.16 17.77
N GLU A 38 -10.29 7.00 18.14
CA GLU A 38 -11.45 7.34 17.31
C GLU A 38 -11.07 8.23 16.12
N PHE A 39 -9.77 8.49 15.90
CA PHE A 39 -9.34 9.18 14.69
C PHE A 39 -9.69 8.31 13.48
N PRO A 40 -10.53 8.82 12.57
CA PRO A 40 -10.88 8.09 11.37
C PRO A 40 -9.60 7.73 10.63
N THR A 41 -9.38 6.43 10.42
CA THR A 41 -8.25 5.98 9.62
C THR A 41 -8.48 6.48 8.20
N LYS A 42 -7.64 7.43 7.75
CA LYS A 42 -7.69 7.88 6.37
C LYS A 42 -7.48 6.67 5.44
N GLN A 43 -8.28 6.60 4.38
CA GLN A 43 -8.14 5.61 3.32
C GLN A 43 -7.23 6.14 2.22
N CYS A 44 -6.85 5.26 1.30
CA CYS A 44 -6.12 5.62 0.10
C CYS A 44 -6.98 6.51 -0.79
N GLU A 45 -6.37 7.52 -1.41
CA GLU A 45 -7.02 8.41 -2.38
C GLU A 45 -7.16 7.77 -3.77
N VAL A 46 -6.66 6.55 -3.96
CA VAL A 46 -6.76 5.85 -5.26
C VAL A 46 -8.15 5.22 -5.35
N PRO A 47 -8.90 5.44 -6.44
CA PRO A 47 -10.20 4.82 -6.65
C PRO A 47 -10.15 3.30 -6.51
N ASP A 48 -11.18 2.71 -5.90
CA ASP A 48 -11.31 1.26 -5.70
C ASP A 48 -10.17 0.64 -4.85
N CYS A 49 -9.58 1.43 -3.94
CA CYS A 49 -8.56 0.96 -3.01
C CYS A 49 -8.95 1.19 -1.55
N ASP A 50 -9.32 0.11 -0.86
CA ASP A 50 -9.59 0.11 0.60
C ASP A 50 -8.31 0.09 1.46
N GLY A 51 -7.14 0.33 0.85
CA GLY A 51 -5.86 0.34 1.54
C GLY A 51 -5.80 1.48 2.56
N ARG A 52 -5.32 1.19 3.77
CA ARG A 52 -5.09 2.22 4.80
C ARG A 52 -4.07 3.25 4.30
N HIS A 53 -4.39 4.54 4.46
CA HIS A 53 -3.47 5.64 4.19
C HIS A 53 -2.16 5.45 4.96
N PHE A 54 -1.06 5.54 4.23
CA PHE A 54 0.29 5.49 4.77
C PHE A 54 0.94 6.88 4.73
N ALA A 55 1.05 7.49 3.53
CA ALA A 55 1.65 8.80 3.33
C ALA A 55 1.19 9.43 2.01
N LYS A 56 1.19 10.77 1.94
CA LYS A 56 0.82 11.55 0.74
C LYS A 56 -0.54 11.16 0.12
N GLY A 57 -1.54 10.79 0.93
CA GLY A 57 -2.83 10.36 0.39
C GLY A 57 -2.87 8.89 -0.01
N TYR A 58 -1.73 8.19 -0.05
CA TYR A 58 -1.63 6.84 -0.60
C TYR A 58 -1.46 5.76 0.47
N CYS A 59 -1.97 4.57 0.20
CA CYS A 59 -1.62 3.36 0.94
C CYS A 59 -0.16 2.97 0.71
N ASN A 60 0.40 2.06 1.51
CA ASN A 60 1.82 1.73 1.41
C ASN A 60 2.23 1.27 0.00
N ARG A 61 1.41 0.45 -0.66
CA ARG A 61 1.64 -0.04 -2.04
C ARG A 61 1.64 1.09 -3.07
N HIS A 62 0.62 1.94 -3.07
CA HIS A 62 0.54 3.08 -3.98
C HIS A 62 1.62 4.13 -3.70
N TYR A 63 2.00 4.30 -2.44
CA TYR A 63 3.14 5.14 -2.08
C TYR A 63 4.47 4.60 -2.64
N GLN A 64 4.69 3.28 -2.62
CA GLN A 64 5.87 2.71 -3.29
C GLN A 64 5.83 2.91 -4.81
N GLN A 65 4.66 2.75 -5.43
CA GLN A 65 4.50 3.00 -6.86
C GLN A 65 4.84 4.45 -7.21
N PHE A 66 4.27 5.41 -6.48
CA PHE A 66 4.60 6.83 -6.60
C PHE A 66 6.10 7.10 -6.44
N LYS A 67 6.74 6.45 -5.46
CA LYS A 67 8.18 6.61 -5.19
C LYS A 67 9.06 6.10 -6.34
N VAL A 68 8.65 5.03 -7.01
CA VAL A 68 9.41 4.40 -8.10
C VAL A 68 9.15 5.06 -9.45
N HIS A 69 7.89 5.39 -9.75
CA HIS A 69 7.46 5.83 -11.07
C HIS A 69 7.07 7.32 -11.15
N GLY A 70 6.93 8.01 -10.02
CA GLY A 70 6.44 9.39 -9.95
C GLY A 70 4.92 9.51 -10.09
N GLU A 71 4.24 8.45 -10.54
CA GLU A 71 2.80 8.37 -10.72
C GLU A 71 2.22 7.12 -10.01
N VAL A 72 0.93 7.17 -9.69
CA VAL A 72 0.18 6.05 -9.12
C VAL A 72 -0.83 5.60 -10.16
N LYS A 73 -0.78 4.32 -10.53
CA LYS A 73 -1.81 3.69 -11.34
C LYS A 73 -2.82 3.01 -10.42
N THR A 74 -4.06 2.93 -10.86
CA THR A 74 -5.11 2.17 -10.20
C THR A 74 -4.83 0.68 -10.21
N ASP A 75 -5.52 -0.06 -9.34
CA ASP A 75 -5.40 -1.50 -9.26
C ASP A 75 -5.83 -2.20 -10.55
N LEU A 76 -6.86 -1.65 -11.21
CA LEU A 76 -7.37 -2.12 -12.48
C LEU A 76 -6.34 -1.96 -13.61
N GLU A 77 -5.67 -0.80 -13.68
CA GLU A 77 -4.60 -0.56 -14.67
C GLU A 77 -3.43 -1.52 -14.47
N VAL A 78 -3.00 -1.71 -13.21
CA VAL A 78 -1.92 -2.66 -12.88
C VAL A 78 -2.34 -4.10 -13.22
N GLN A 79 -3.60 -4.47 -13.01
CA GLN A 79 -4.13 -5.78 -13.38
C GLN A 79 -4.15 -5.97 -14.89
N GLN A 80 -4.55 -4.95 -15.66
CA GLN A 80 -4.56 -5.01 -17.12
C GLN A 80 -3.13 -5.18 -17.69
N GLU A 81 -2.14 -4.48 -17.13
CA GLU A 81 -0.73 -4.63 -17.53
C GLU A 81 -0.14 -6.01 -17.21
N ARG A 82 -0.77 -6.78 -16.32
CA ARG A 82 -0.39 -8.16 -16.01
C ARG A 82 -1.01 -9.19 -16.96
N ILE A 83 -1.96 -8.79 -17.82
CA ILE A 83 -2.62 -9.66 -18.80
C ILE A 83 -2.04 -9.38 -20.20
N CYS A 84 -1.90 -10.44 -21.00
CA CYS A 84 -1.36 -10.36 -22.35
C CYS A 84 -2.16 -9.37 -23.20
N SER A 85 -1.47 -8.47 -23.88
CA SER A 85 -2.08 -7.48 -24.79
C SER A 85 -2.56 -8.07 -26.12
N VAL A 86 -2.55 -9.39 -26.27
CA VAL A 86 -2.98 -10.05 -27.51
C VAL A 86 -4.46 -10.32 -27.34
N ASP A 87 -5.25 -9.85 -28.30
CA ASP A 87 -6.71 -10.00 -28.28
C ASP A 87 -7.12 -11.47 -28.05
N GLY A 88 -8.08 -11.69 -27.15
CA GLY A 88 -8.51 -13.03 -26.72
C GLY A 88 -7.54 -13.79 -25.81
N CYS A 89 -6.39 -13.22 -25.43
CA CYS A 89 -5.41 -13.90 -24.58
C CYS A 89 -5.48 -13.47 -23.11
N CYS A 90 -5.92 -14.37 -22.24
CA CYS A 90 -5.92 -14.16 -20.78
C CYS A 90 -4.59 -14.55 -20.10
N GLY A 91 -3.50 -14.76 -20.86
CA GLY A 91 -2.22 -15.22 -20.33
C GLY A 91 -1.51 -14.13 -19.51
N LYS A 92 -0.88 -14.52 -18.39
CA LYS A 92 -0.06 -13.58 -17.60
C LYS A 92 1.13 -13.07 -18.40
N VAL A 93 1.38 -11.76 -18.36
CA VAL A 93 2.51 -11.11 -19.05
C VAL A 93 3.82 -11.65 -18.48
N LEU A 94 4.71 -12.06 -19.38
CA LEU A 94 6.10 -12.36 -19.07
C LEU A 94 6.97 -11.11 -19.28
N ALA A 95 6.87 -10.51 -20.47
CA ALA A 95 7.64 -9.33 -20.86
C ALA A 95 6.98 -8.62 -22.04
N LYS A 96 7.27 -7.33 -22.23
CA LYS A 96 6.75 -6.51 -23.35
C LYS A 96 5.22 -6.58 -23.51
N LYS A 97 4.47 -6.59 -22.41
CA LYS A 97 2.99 -6.74 -22.38
C LYS A 97 2.46 -8.04 -23.02
N MET A 98 3.32 -9.04 -23.25
CA MET A 98 2.94 -10.33 -23.84
C MET A 98 3.14 -11.48 -22.85
N CYS A 99 2.27 -12.48 -22.91
CA CYS A 99 2.49 -13.74 -22.21
C CYS A 99 3.69 -14.49 -22.80
N GLY A 100 4.23 -15.46 -22.07
CA GLY A 100 5.41 -16.22 -22.53
C GLY A 100 5.23 -16.81 -23.93
N LYS A 101 4.07 -17.41 -24.23
CA LYS A 101 3.78 -17.99 -25.55
C LYS A 101 3.92 -16.96 -26.68
N HIS A 102 3.25 -15.82 -26.55
CA HIS A 102 3.29 -14.76 -27.56
C HIS A 102 4.65 -14.05 -27.61
N TYR A 103 5.31 -13.83 -26.47
CA TYR A 103 6.66 -13.29 -26.42
C TYR A 103 7.66 -14.19 -27.18
N TYR A 104 7.61 -15.51 -26.99
CA TYR A 104 8.49 -16.43 -27.71
C TYR A 104 8.13 -16.58 -29.20
N GLN A 105 6.85 -16.47 -29.57
CA GLN A 105 6.44 -16.43 -30.97
C GLN A 105 7.05 -15.22 -31.69
N VAL A 106 6.93 -14.02 -31.11
CA VAL A 106 7.55 -12.81 -31.66
C VAL A 106 9.07 -12.95 -31.72
N ARG A 107 9.70 -13.47 -30.66
CA ARG A 107 11.15 -13.66 -30.62
C ARG A 107 11.68 -14.63 -31.68
N ARG A 108 10.90 -15.67 -32.05
CA ARG A 108 11.33 -16.69 -33.03
C ARG A 108 10.89 -16.41 -34.46
N LYS A 109 9.67 -15.89 -34.64
CA LYS A 109 8.99 -15.76 -35.94
C LYS A 109 8.71 -14.31 -36.34
N GLY A 110 9.02 -13.34 -35.49
CA GLY A 110 8.76 -11.91 -35.72
C GLY A 110 7.30 -11.47 -35.62
N LYS A 111 6.34 -12.41 -35.52
CA LYS A 111 4.90 -12.13 -35.45
C LYS A 111 4.19 -12.98 -34.39
N VAL A 112 3.15 -12.40 -33.77
CA VAL A 112 2.19 -13.15 -32.95
C VAL A 112 1.23 -13.86 -33.88
N VAL A 113 1.01 -15.15 -33.66
CA VAL A 113 -0.02 -15.92 -34.38
C VAL A 113 -1.19 -16.05 -33.41
N GLN A 114 -2.27 -15.32 -33.67
CA GLN A 114 -3.53 -15.49 -32.96
C GLN A 114 -4.01 -16.92 -33.22
N LEU A 115 -4.00 -17.78 -32.19
CA LEU A 115 -4.77 -19.02 -32.25
C LEU A 115 -6.19 -18.63 -31.90
N ALA A 116 -7.06 -18.64 -32.90
CA ALA A 116 -8.50 -18.50 -32.76
C ALA A 116 -9.07 -19.55 -31.80
#